data_AF-A0A2V5S4U9-F1
#
_entry.id   AF-A0A2V5S4U9-F1
#
_cell.length_a   1.000
_cell.length_b   1.000
_cell.length_c   1.000
_cell.angle_alpha   90.00
_cell.angle_beta   90.00
_cell.angle_gamma   90.00
#
_symmetry.space_group_name_H-M   'P 1'
#
loop_
_entity.id
_entity.type
_entity.pdbx_description
1 polymer ?
#
loop_
_entity_poly.entity_id
_entity_poly.type
_entity_poly.pdbx_seq_one_letter_code
_entity_poly.pdbx_strand_id
1 'polypeptide(L)'
;MRAPLFVSHSANGQPPTKSRPLATRCERLSIVWRREKAPMLLLRQLEFAFRSTGILPVAPPGGSPGELLIESAGSPQRVRPVADKMPTGPTAETAALLQNARELLRAVGATRIASEIGIEWNSRLKTTAGRADYRQKLISLNLRLFEHPAEIDRTLRHELAHILAQFRAGRRRILPHGDEWRSACRDLGIADEKRCHNLPFPGSARARRYLYKCPNCQRDFPRTRRIKRAVACLACCHAHNGGEFDARFRLQLVGGQL
;
A
#
# COMPACT_ATOMS: atom_id res chain seq x y z
N MET A 1 65.25 -13.51 -58.31
CA MET A 1 64.95 -14.38 -59.49
C MET A 1 64.28 -15.65 -59.00
N ARG A 2 63.34 -16.21 -59.77
CA ARG A 2 62.74 -17.58 -59.70
C ARG A 2 62.30 -18.15 -58.33
N ALA A 3 60.99 -18.34 -58.19
CA ALA A 3 60.42 -19.45 -57.40
C ALA A 3 60.43 -20.76 -58.21
N PRO A 4 60.32 -21.92 -57.53
CA PRO A 4 59.33 -22.95 -57.88
C PRO A 4 58.46 -23.28 -56.64
N LEU A 5 57.13 -23.39 -56.72
CA LEU A 5 56.28 -24.38 -57.41
C LEU A 5 56.11 -25.72 -56.67
N PHE A 6 54.84 -26.10 -56.54
CA PHE A 6 54.31 -27.31 -55.91
C PHE A 6 54.78 -28.61 -56.59
N VAL A 7 54.85 -29.69 -55.80
CA VAL A 7 54.49 -31.03 -56.25
C VAL A 7 53.54 -31.66 -55.22
N SER A 8 52.36 -32.04 -55.68
CA SER A 8 51.38 -32.86 -54.96
C SER A 8 51.44 -34.30 -55.49
N HIS A 9 51.21 -35.30 -54.63
CA HIS A 9 50.94 -36.68 -55.04
C HIS A 9 49.77 -37.26 -54.22
N SER A 10 48.99 -38.13 -54.87
CA SER A 10 47.63 -38.47 -54.48
C SER A 10 47.52 -39.73 -53.60
N ALA A 11 46.62 -39.63 -52.63
CA ALA A 11 45.49 -40.54 -52.33
C ALA A 11 45.64 -42.07 -52.42
N ASN A 12 45.23 -42.76 -51.34
CA ASN A 12 44.16 -43.78 -51.36
C ASN A 12 43.76 -44.21 -49.93
N GLY A 13 42.48 -44.52 -49.71
CA GLY A 13 41.98 -45.25 -48.51
C GLY A 13 41.31 -44.43 -47.40
N GLN A 14 39.97 -44.47 -47.36
CA GLN A 14 39.06 -43.99 -46.30
C GLN A 14 37.88 -44.98 -46.20
N PRO A 15 36.93 -44.88 -45.26
CA PRO A 15 36.92 -44.28 -43.91
C PRO A 15 36.69 -45.44 -42.88
N PRO A 16 36.10 -45.30 -41.66
CA PRO A 16 35.76 -44.14 -40.83
C PRO A 16 36.62 -44.16 -39.53
N THR A 17 36.22 -43.91 -38.26
CA THR A 17 34.95 -43.58 -37.58
C THR A 17 34.67 -42.07 -37.45
N LYS A 18 33.46 -41.69 -37.87
CA LYS A 18 32.61 -40.58 -37.41
C LYS A 18 33.13 -39.82 -36.16
N SER A 19 33.67 -38.59 -36.32
CA SER A 19 32.95 -37.30 -36.17
C SER A 19 32.58 -36.90 -34.73
N ARG A 20 32.65 -35.64 -34.27
CA ARG A 20 33.22 -34.36 -34.74
C ARG A 20 33.12 -33.38 -33.53
N PRO A 21 34.06 -32.45 -33.29
CA PRO A 21 33.94 -31.47 -32.19
C PRO A 21 32.97 -30.31 -32.52
N LEU A 22 32.76 -29.45 -31.52
CA LEU A 22 31.87 -28.27 -31.45
C LEU A 22 30.35 -28.55 -31.32
N ALA A 23 29.77 -28.15 -30.18
CA ALA A 23 28.96 -26.92 -30.14
C ALA A 23 28.55 -26.53 -28.71
N THR A 24 28.52 -25.22 -28.48
CA THR A 24 27.82 -24.51 -27.40
C THR A 24 26.41 -25.03 -27.09
N ARG A 25 26.08 -25.23 -25.80
CA ARG A 25 24.77 -24.81 -25.29
C ARG A 25 24.73 -24.59 -23.77
N CYS A 26 24.19 -23.43 -23.38
CA CYS A 26 23.68 -23.19 -22.04
C CYS A 26 22.40 -24.02 -21.84
N GLU A 27 22.42 -24.98 -20.92
CA GLU A 27 21.24 -25.79 -20.61
C GLU A 27 20.35 -25.11 -19.56
N ARG A 28 19.09 -24.94 -19.94
CA ARG A 28 18.03 -24.48 -19.05
C ARG A 28 17.67 -25.61 -18.09
N LEU A 29 17.96 -25.46 -16.80
CA LEU A 29 17.25 -26.23 -15.78
C LEU A 29 15.81 -25.73 -15.68
N SER A 30 14.92 -26.39 -16.41
CA SER A 30 13.47 -26.21 -16.34
C SER A 30 12.92 -26.78 -15.04
N ILE A 31 12.92 -25.97 -13.97
CA ILE A 31 12.20 -26.32 -12.73
C ILE A 31 10.70 -26.18 -12.99
N VAL A 32 10.04 -27.32 -13.16
CA VAL A 32 8.59 -27.43 -13.31
C VAL A 32 7.93 -27.13 -11.97
N TRP A 33 7.59 -25.86 -11.72
CA TRP A 33 6.77 -25.48 -10.58
C TRP A 33 5.34 -26.00 -10.74
N ARG A 34 5.07 -27.15 -10.10
CA ARG A 34 3.76 -27.78 -10.04
C ARG A 34 2.75 -26.80 -9.43
N ARG A 35 1.67 -26.54 -10.17
CA ARG A 35 0.75 -25.42 -9.94
C ARG A 35 -0.36 -25.79 -8.95
N GLU A 36 -0.05 -25.85 -7.67
CA GLU A 36 -1.06 -26.08 -6.63
C GLU A 36 -1.84 -24.80 -6.31
N LYS A 37 -3.17 -24.88 -6.42
CA LYS A 37 -4.09 -23.75 -6.19
C LYS A 37 -4.32 -23.54 -4.68
N ALA A 38 -3.44 -22.81 -4.01
CA ALA A 38 -3.72 -22.31 -2.67
C ALA A 38 -4.91 -21.30 -2.69
N PRO A 39 -5.96 -21.47 -1.87
CA PRO A 39 -7.13 -20.60 -1.88
C PRO A 39 -6.87 -19.22 -1.25
N MET A 40 -7.64 -18.21 -1.67
CA MET A 40 -7.41 -16.79 -1.34
C MET A 40 -7.47 -16.45 0.17
N LEU A 41 -6.29 -16.29 0.78
CA LEU A 41 -6.13 -15.54 2.01
C LEU A 41 -6.09 -14.03 1.71
N LEU A 42 -7.18 -13.37 2.07
CA LEU A 42 -7.33 -11.91 2.09
C LEU A 42 -6.40 -11.35 3.18
N LEU A 43 -5.18 -10.95 2.80
CA LEU A 43 -4.25 -10.23 3.69
C LEU A 43 -4.77 -8.83 4.02
N ARG A 44 -5.70 -8.79 4.97
CA ARG A 44 -5.88 -7.68 5.91
C ARG A 44 -5.41 -8.15 7.27
N GLN A 45 -4.19 -7.78 7.65
CA GLN A 45 -3.61 -7.80 9.01
C GLN A 45 -2.11 -7.43 8.88
N LEU A 46 -1.42 -6.87 9.87
CA LEU A 46 -1.82 -6.01 10.99
C LEU A 46 -0.54 -5.41 11.56
N GLU A 47 -0.32 -4.09 11.48
CA GLU A 47 0.61 -3.40 12.38
C GLU A 47 0.04 -2.02 12.73
N PHE A 48 -0.70 -1.98 13.84
CA PHE A 48 -1.08 -0.75 14.53
C PHE A 48 -0.66 -0.90 15.98
N ALA A 49 0.60 -0.56 16.27
CA ALA A 49 1.10 -0.45 17.64
C ALA A 49 0.60 0.87 18.25
N PHE A 50 -0.65 0.91 18.71
CA PHE A 50 -1.16 2.03 19.49
C PHE A 50 -0.74 1.83 20.96
N ARG A 51 0.35 2.49 21.39
CA ARG A 51 0.67 2.59 22.82
C ARG A 51 -0.34 3.54 23.46
N SER A 52 -1.15 3.02 24.37
CA SER A 52 -1.99 3.83 25.25
C SER A 52 -1.17 4.23 26.47
N THR A 53 -0.83 5.52 26.60
CA THR A 53 -0.44 6.12 27.88
C THR A 53 -1.64 6.88 28.41
N GLY A 54 -2.25 6.38 29.49
CA GLY A 54 -3.39 7.04 30.13
C GLY A 54 -2.94 8.01 31.21
N ILE A 55 -3.62 9.15 31.31
CA ILE A 55 -3.61 10.07 32.46
C ILE A 55 -5.07 10.47 32.73
N LEU A 56 -5.45 10.58 34.00
CA LEU A 56 -6.82 10.80 34.48
C LEU A 56 -7.27 12.27 34.33
N PRO A 57 -8.59 12.55 34.33
CA PRO A 57 -9.13 13.90 34.43
C PRO A 57 -9.22 14.37 35.89
N VAL A 58 -9.00 15.68 36.11
CA VAL A 58 -9.35 16.39 37.35
C VAL A 58 -10.14 17.65 36.98
N ALA A 59 -11.22 17.87 37.73
CA ALA A 59 -12.02 19.10 37.86
C ALA A 59 -12.28 19.28 39.37
N PRO A 60 -12.98 20.32 39.90
CA PRO A 60 -13.71 21.45 39.28
C PRO A 60 -13.32 22.78 40.01
N PRO A 61 -14.20 23.71 40.46
CA PRO A 61 -15.50 24.25 39.97
C PRO A 61 -15.54 25.81 39.87
N GLY A 62 -16.68 26.38 39.44
CA GLY A 62 -17.20 27.67 39.97
C GLY A 62 -17.59 28.76 38.96
N GLY A 63 -18.84 29.23 39.02
CA GLY A 63 -19.29 30.46 38.32
C GLY A 63 -20.74 30.41 37.79
N SER A 64 -21.66 31.09 38.48
CA SER A 64 -23.05 31.40 38.08
C SER A 64 -23.36 32.86 38.50
N PRO A 65 -24.54 33.43 38.22
CA PRO A 65 -25.16 33.66 36.92
C PRO A 65 -25.61 35.14 36.71
N GLY A 66 -25.99 35.53 35.49
CA GLY A 66 -26.61 36.83 35.16
C GLY A 66 -26.13 37.37 33.81
N GLU A 67 -26.91 38.08 32.98
CA GLU A 67 -28.35 38.43 33.05
C GLU A 67 -28.90 38.56 31.61
N LEU A 68 -30.22 38.46 31.42
CA LEU A 68 -30.87 38.54 30.11
C LEU A 68 -30.94 39.99 29.59
N LEU A 69 -30.80 40.14 28.26
CA LEU A 69 -31.54 41.15 27.50
C LEU A 69 -32.09 40.52 26.21
N ILE A 70 -33.36 40.82 25.90
CA ILE A 70 -34.14 40.23 24.81
C ILE A 70 -34.42 41.32 23.78
N GLU A 71 -34.13 41.07 22.50
CA GLU A 71 -34.85 41.73 21.39
C GLU A 71 -35.20 40.76 20.24
N SER A 72 -36.50 40.50 20.13
CA SER A 72 -37.31 40.59 18.89
C SER A 72 -36.89 39.84 17.61
N ALA A 73 -37.37 38.59 17.54
CA ALA A 73 -38.18 38.05 16.43
C ALA A 73 -37.82 38.42 14.96
N GLY A 74 -37.08 37.54 14.29
CA GLY A 74 -37.04 37.41 12.83
C GLY A 74 -37.03 35.93 12.42
N SER A 75 -38.07 35.46 11.73
CA SER A 75 -38.26 34.03 11.40
C SER A 75 -37.41 33.60 10.20
N PRO A 76 -36.44 32.67 10.34
CA PRO A 76 -35.72 32.10 9.21
C PRO A 76 -36.48 30.88 8.69
N GLN A 77 -36.91 30.94 7.43
CA GLN A 77 -37.54 29.82 6.74
C GLN A 77 -36.66 28.56 6.82
N ARG A 78 -37.30 27.39 6.93
CA ARG A 78 -36.64 26.08 6.89
C ARG A 78 -36.06 25.82 5.50
N VAL A 79 -34.89 26.39 5.21
CA VAL A 79 -34.12 26.09 4.01
C VAL A 79 -33.77 24.60 4.06
N ARG A 80 -34.40 23.82 3.18
CA ARG A 80 -33.99 22.43 2.95
C ARG A 80 -32.54 22.46 2.48
N PRO A 81 -31.62 21.63 3.01
CA PRO A 81 -30.30 21.52 2.43
C PRO A 81 -30.47 20.97 1.01
N VAL A 82 -30.37 21.87 0.03
CA VAL A 82 -30.07 21.49 -1.35
C VAL A 82 -28.79 20.67 -1.28
N ALA A 83 -28.73 19.57 -2.02
CA ALA A 83 -27.53 18.74 -2.05
C ALA A 83 -26.41 19.51 -2.76
N ASP A 84 -25.63 20.28 -1.99
CA ASP A 84 -24.53 21.07 -2.50
C ASP A 84 -23.57 20.17 -3.27
N LYS A 85 -23.50 20.42 -4.58
CA LYS A 85 -22.40 19.92 -5.41
C LYS A 85 -21.13 20.57 -4.88
N MET A 86 -20.38 19.82 -4.06
CA MET A 86 -19.07 20.25 -3.58
C MET A 86 -18.22 20.75 -4.75
N PRO A 87 -17.48 21.87 -4.57
CA PRO A 87 -16.73 22.47 -5.67
C PRO A 87 -15.67 21.51 -6.21
N THR A 88 -15.55 21.46 -7.53
CA THR A 88 -14.56 20.65 -8.26
C THR A 88 -13.17 21.29 -8.22
N GLY A 89 -12.62 21.42 -7.01
CA GLY A 89 -11.22 21.66 -6.65
C GLY A 89 -10.66 23.08 -6.88
N PRO A 90 -9.48 23.38 -6.28
CA PRO A 90 -8.56 24.36 -6.82
C PRO A 90 -7.87 23.74 -8.05
N THR A 91 -8.38 24.06 -9.24
CA THR A 91 -7.95 23.45 -10.50
C THR A 91 -6.50 23.76 -10.85
N ALA A 92 -6.01 24.97 -10.56
CA ALA A 92 -4.62 25.37 -10.82
C ALA A 92 -3.61 24.56 -10.00
N GLU A 93 -3.83 24.41 -8.69
CA GLU A 93 -2.97 23.60 -7.81
C GLU A 93 -2.97 22.13 -8.22
N THR A 94 -4.15 21.60 -8.58
CA THR A 94 -4.29 20.22 -9.07
C THR A 94 -3.50 20.01 -10.36
N ALA A 95 -3.50 21.00 -11.27
CA ALA A 95 -2.69 20.97 -12.49
C ALA A 95 -1.18 21.04 -12.21
N ALA A 96 -0.75 21.86 -11.24
CA ALA A 96 0.66 21.95 -10.83
C ALA A 96 1.16 20.63 -10.21
N LEU A 97 0.38 20.01 -9.32
CA LEU A 97 0.68 18.68 -8.75
C LEU A 97 0.76 17.60 -9.85
N LEU A 98 -0.16 17.66 -10.82
CA LEU A 98 -0.16 16.73 -11.95
C LEU A 98 1.08 16.91 -12.82
N GLN A 99 1.49 18.15 -13.09
CA GLN A 99 2.69 18.43 -13.87
C GLN A 99 3.97 17.95 -13.16
N ASN A 100 4.13 18.23 -11.86
CA ASN A 100 5.22 17.71 -11.03
C ASN A 100 5.28 16.17 -11.08
N ALA A 101 4.15 15.48 -10.84
CA ALA A 101 4.08 14.02 -10.92
C ALA A 101 4.50 13.47 -12.29
N ARG A 102 4.16 14.17 -13.38
CA ARG A 102 4.56 13.80 -14.75
C ARG A 102 6.04 14.01 -15.01
N GLU A 103 6.62 15.09 -14.52
CA GLU A 103 8.06 15.38 -14.63
C GLU A 103 8.88 14.36 -13.87
N LEU A 104 8.51 14.05 -12.63
CA LEU A 104 9.14 12.98 -11.84
C LEU A 104 9.08 11.62 -12.54
N LEU A 105 7.92 11.24 -13.10
CA LEU A 105 7.79 9.99 -13.87
C LEU A 105 8.63 9.98 -15.15
N ARG A 106 8.73 11.11 -15.87
CA ARG A 106 9.59 11.21 -17.08
C ARG A 106 11.07 11.09 -16.72
N ALA A 107 11.52 11.75 -15.64
CA ALA A 107 12.91 11.71 -15.18
C ALA A 107 13.38 10.28 -14.86
N VAL A 108 12.50 9.41 -14.37
CA VAL A 108 12.78 7.99 -14.08
C VAL A 108 12.44 7.03 -15.24
N GLY A 109 12.23 7.56 -16.46
CA GLY A 109 11.95 6.79 -17.67
C GLY A 109 10.53 6.23 -17.80
N ALA A 110 9.61 6.57 -16.91
CA ALA A 110 8.23 6.06 -16.87
C ALA A 110 7.25 6.90 -17.74
N THR A 111 7.72 7.39 -18.90
CA THR A 111 7.00 8.31 -19.80
C THR A 111 5.57 7.87 -20.14
N ARG A 112 5.34 6.56 -20.33
CA ARG A 112 4.00 6.03 -20.61
C ARG A 112 3.00 6.31 -19.47
N ILE A 113 3.39 6.11 -18.22
CA ILE A 113 2.50 6.44 -17.10
C ILE A 113 2.40 7.95 -16.91
N ALA A 114 3.43 8.73 -17.23
CA ALA A 114 3.32 10.19 -17.19
C ALA A 114 2.19 10.71 -18.12
N SER A 115 1.97 10.11 -19.29
CA SER A 115 0.80 10.44 -20.12
C SER A 115 -0.54 9.96 -19.54
N GLU A 116 -0.57 8.81 -18.85
CA GLU A 116 -1.81 8.20 -18.35
C GLU A 116 -2.23 8.67 -16.93
N ILE A 117 -1.32 9.25 -16.13
CA ILE A 117 -1.56 9.61 -14.72
C ILE A 117 -2.55 10.78 -14.59
N GLY A 118 -3.43 10.69 -13.59
CA GLY A 118 -4.31 11.74 -13.09
C GLY A 118 -4.23 11.91 -11.57
N ILE A 119 -4.67 13.06 -11.08
CA ILE A 119 -4.75 13.41 -9.65
C ILE A 119 -6.13 13.97 -9.35
N GLU A 120 -6.72 13.58 -8.22
CA GLU A 120 -7.98 14.13 -7.71
C GLU A 120 -7.87 14.54 -6.23
N TRP A 121 -8.72 15.47 -5.81
CA TRP A 121 -8.97 15.78 -4.40
C TRP A 121 -10.24 15.06 -3.94
N ASN A 122 -10.10 14.13 -2.99
CA ASN A 122 -11.17 13.20 -2.59
C ASN A 122 -11.63 13.42 -1.14
N SER A 123 -12.76 14.09 -0.96
CA SER A 123 -13.35 14.43 0.34
C SER A 123 -13.85 13.22 1.15
N ARG A 124 -13.89 12.02 0.54
CA ARG A 124 -14.28 10.77 1.20
C ARG A 124 -13.09 10.09 1.90
N LEU A 125 -11.85 10.49 1.60
CA LEU A 125 -10.68 10.10 2.40
C LEU A 125 -10.78 10.80 3.77
N LYS A 126 -10.76 10.02 4.86
CA LYS A 126 -10.88 10.54 6.24
C LYS A 126 -9.68 10.22 7.13
N THR A 127 -8.99 9.11 6.86
CA THR A 127 -7.93 8.55 7.71
C THR A 127 -6.61 8.29 6.99
N THR A 128 -6.52 8.61 5.70
CA THR A 128 -5.29 8.47 4.90
C THR A 128 -4.98 9.80 4.21
N ALA A 129 -3.70 10.05 3.95
CA ALA A 129 -3.22 11.25 3.29
C ALA A 129 -3.54 11.23 1.80
N GLY A 130 -3.19 10.11 1.16
CA GLY A 130 -3.52 9.83 -0.22
C GLY A 130 -4.05 8.41 -0.41
N ARG A 131 -4.15 8.04 -1.69
CA ARG A 131 -4.31 6.68 -2.20
C ARG A 131 -3.92 6.62 -3.67
N ALA A 132 -3.06 5.68 -4.04
CA ALA A 132 -2.82 5.26 -5.42
C ALA A 132 -3.83 4.20 -5.91
N ASP A 133 -4.28 4.33 -7.16
CA ASP A 133 -4.89 3.24 -7.94
C ASP A 133 -4.15 3.02 -9.26
N TYR A 134 -3.35 1.94 -9.32
CA TYR A 134 -2.55 1.60 -10.49
C TYR A 134 -3.38 1.19 -11.73
N ARG A 135 -4.63 0.73 -11.55
CA ARG A 135 -5.49 0.33 -12.68
C ARG A 135 -6.08 1.55 -13.36
N GLN A 136 -6.48 2.54 -12.58
CA GLN A 136 -7.03 3.80 -13.07
C GLN A 136 -5.96 4.86 -13.36
N LYS A 137 -4.69 4.63 -12.98
CA LYS A 137 -3.60 5.62 -13.04
C LYS A 137 -3.95 6.89 -12.27
N LEU A 138 -4.61 6.73 -11.12
CA LEU A 138 -5.16 7.84 -10.35
C LEU A 138 -4.51 7.92 -8.98
N ILE A 139 -4.16 9.13 -8.55
CA ILE A 139 -3.80 9.45 -7.17
C ILE A 139 -4.93 10.29 -6.57
N SER A 140 -5.56 9.79 -5.51
CA SER A 140 -6.56 10.52 -4.73
C SER A 140 -5.89 11.14 -3.51
N LEU A 141 -5.89 12.46 -3.38
CA LEU A 141 -5.37 13.20 -2.22
C LEU A 141 -6.52 13.62 -1.28
N ASN A 142 -6.28 13.61 0.03
CA ASN A 142 -7.26 14.03 1.03
C ASN A 142 -7.25 15.56 1.17
N LEU A 143 -8.42 16.21 1.10
CA LEU A 143 -8.55 17.67 1.23
C LEU A 143 -7.96 18.22 2.54
N ARG A 144 -7.88 17.41 3.60
CA ARG A 144 -7.22 17.83 4.85
C ARG A 144 -5.72 18.11 4.71
N LEU A 145 -5.10 17.77 3.58
CA LEU A 145 -3.72 18.20 3.30
C LEU A 145 -3.61 19.72 3.07
N PHE A 146 -4.70 20.45 2.82
CA PHE A 146 -4.68 21.92 2.83
C PHE A 146 -4.35 22.49 4.22
N GLU A 147 -4.61 21.74 5.29
CA GLU A 147 -4.20 22.08 6.67
C GLU A 147 -2.70 21.80 6.90
N HIS A 148 -2.04 21.08 5.98
CA HIS A 148 -0.65 20.58 6.07
C HIS A 148 0.09 20.70 4.72
N PRO A 149 0.26 21.91 4.15
CA PRO A 149 0.75 22.08 2.77
C PRO A 149 2.14 21.48 2.52
N ALA A 150 3.03 21.49 3.52
CA ALA A 150 4.36 20.87 3.44
C ALA A 150 4.33 19.35 3.19
N GLU A 151 3.21 18.67 3.51
CA GLU A 151 3.05 17.23 3.41
C GLU A 151 2.37 16.81 2.08
N ILE A 152 1.96 17.78 1.24
CA ILE A 152 1.32 17.51 -0.07
C ILE A 152 2.29 16.83 -1.04
N ASP A 153 3.46 17.43 -1.30
CA ASP A 153 4.45 16.89 -2.24
C ASP A 153 5.01 15.53 -1.77
N ARG A 154 5.25 15.40 -0.46
CA ARG A 154 5.62 14.12 0.17
C ARG A 154 4.57 13.04 -0.03
N THR A 155 3.30 13.35 0.26
CA THR A 155 2.18 12.41 0.04
C THR A 155 2.04 12.05 -1.44
N LEU A 156 2.16 13.03 -2.34
CA LEU A 156 2.13 12.80 -3.78
C LEU A 156 3.22 11.81 -4.21
N ARG A 157 4.48 12.01 -3.79
CA ARG A 157 5.59 11.11 -4.08
C ARG A 157 5.38 9.71 -3.49
N HIS A 158 4.82 9.59 -2.28
CA HIS A 158 4.51 8.30 -1.66
C HIS A 158 3.49 7.50 -2.50
N GLU A 159 2.41 8.12 -2.95
CA GLU A 159 1.40 7.47 -3.79
C GLU A 159 1.93 7.19 -5.20
N LEU A 160 2.71 8.12 -5.77
CA LEU A 160 3.38 7.96 -7.06
C LEU A 160 4.37 6.78 -7.04
N ALA A 161 5.06 6.53 -5.93
CA ALA A 161 5.95 5.39 -5.75
C ALA A 161 5.20 4.05 -5.84
N HIS A 162 3.96 3.94 -5.36
CA HIS A 162 3.13 2.74 -5.56
C HIS A 162 2.79 2.52 -7.04
N ILE A 163 2.47 3.59 -7.77
CA ILE A 163 2.21 3.52 -9.21
C ILE A 163 3.47 3.08 -9.98
N LEU A 164 4.63 3.68 -9.68
CA LEU A 164 5.91 3.41 -10.33
C LEU A 164 6.44 2.00 -10.03
N ALA A 165 6.33 1.54 -8.79
CA ALA A 165 6.73 0.18 -8.40
C ALA A 165 5.89 -0.88 -9.13
N GLN A 166 4.57 -0.71 -9.17
CA GLN A 166 3.68 -1.64 -9.87
C GLN A 166 3.84 -1.57 -11.40
N PHE A 167 4.22 -0.42 -11.96
CA PHE A 167 4.60 -0.29 -13.38
C PHE A 167 5.78 -1.17 -13.74
N ARG A 168 6.88 -1.03 -12.99
CA ARG A 168 8.12 -1.79 -13.19
C ARG A 168 7.92 -3.28 -12.96
N ALA A 169 7.04 -3.67 -12.04
CA ALA A 169 6.65 -5.07 -11.82
C ALA A 169 5.66 -5.62 -12.88
N GLY A 170 5.05 -4.76 -13.71
CA GLY A 170 4.10 -5.15 -14.74
C GLY A 170 2.86 -5.86 -14.17
N ARG A 171 2.68 -7.13 -14.54
CA ARG A 171 1.57 -7.99 -14.04
C ARG A 171 1.92 -8.77 -12.76
N ARG A 172 3.17 -8.71 -12.29
CA ARG A 172 3.62 -9.40 -11.08
C ARG A 172 3.01 -8.72 -9.85
N ARG A 173 2.56 -9.53 -8.89
CA ARG A 173 2.17 -9.04 -7.56
C ARG A 173 3.42 -8.69 -6.76
N ILE A 174 3.46 -7.47 -6.23
CA ILE A 174 4.51 -7.00 -5.32
C ILE A 174 3.98 -6.87 -3.88
N LEU A 175 4.90 -6.80 -2.91
CA LEU A 175 4.54 -6.50 -1.53
C LEU A 175 4.25 -5.00 -1.39
N PRO A 176 3.18 -4.59 -0.67
CA PRO A 176 3.02 -3.20 -0.26
C PRO A 176 4.26 -2.74 0.51
N HIS A 177 4.86 -1.63 0.10
CA HIS A 177 6.08 -1.08 0.71
C HIS A 177 7.32 -2.01 0.67
N GLY A 178 7.34 -2.98 -0.28
CA GLY A 178 8.47 -3.89 -0.53
C GLY A 178 9.68 -3.23 -1.22
N ASP A 179 10.65 -4.03 -1.66
CA ASP A 179 11.87 -3.56 -2.34
C ASP A 179 11.58 -2.73 -3.59
N GLU A 180 10.59 -3.12 -4.40
CA GLU A 180 10.20 -2.36 -5.60
C GLU A 180 9.66 -0.96 -5.25
N TRP A 181 8.91 -0.86 -4.15
CA TRP A 181 8.41 0.42 -3.64
C TRP A 181 9.53 1.26 -3.02
N ARG A 182 10.39 0.67 -2.19
CA ARG A 182 11.57 1.37 -1.63
C ARG A 182 12.50 1.89 -2.72
N SER A 183 12.66 1.17 -3.84
CA SER A 183 13.40 1.69 -4.99
C SER A 183 12.68 2.84 -5.69
N ALA A 184 11.37 2.73 -5.92
CA ALA A 184 10.58 3.83 -6.47
C ALA A 184 10.63 5.09 -5.59
N CYS A 185 10.65 4.95 -4.26
CA CYS A 185 10.80 6.06 -3.32
C CYS A 185 12.15 6.79 -3.45
N ARG A 186 13.27 6.05 -3.54
CA ARG A 186 14.60 6.65 -3.77
C ARG A 186 14.63 7.44 -5.08
N ASP A 187 14.14 6.83 -6.17
CA ASP A 187 14.14 7.46 -7.49
C ASP A 187 13.23 8.69 -7.57
N LEU A 188 12.21 8.78 -6.71
CA LEU A 188 11.30 9.92 -6.56
C LEU A 188 11.75 10.94 -5.49
N GLY A 189 12.94 10.78 -4.89
CA GLY A 189 13.52 11.73 -3.93
C GLY A 189 13.01 11.63 -2.49
N ILE A 190 12.35 10.52 -2.12
CA ILE A 190 11.84 10.25 -0.76
C ILE A 190 12.48 8.98 -0.18
N ALA A 191 13.81 8.93 -0.14
CA ALA A 191 14.57 7.73 0.23
C ALA A 191 14.26 7.19 1.64
N ASP A 192 14.09 8.08 2.63
CA ASP A 192 13.87 7.74 4.04
C ASP A 192 12.38 7.54 4.41
N GLU A 193 11.55 7.20 3.42
CA GLU A 193 10.11 7.28 3.61
C GLU A 193 9.54 6.17 4.50
N LYS A 194 9.07 6.58 5.69
CA LYS A 194 8.40 5.67 6.63
C LYS A 194 7.06 5.24 6.03
N ARG A 195 6.76 3.94 6.14
CA ARG A 195 5.50 3.30 5.71
C ARG A 195 4.22 4.05 6.13
N CYS A 196 4.25 4.69 7.30
CA CYS A 196 3.15 5.44 7.86
C CYS A 196 3.60 6.85 8.23
N HIS A 197 2.96 7.86 7.62
CA HIS A 197 3.01 9.23 8.10
C HIS A 197 1.86 9.43 9.08
N ASN A 198 2.20 9.75 10.33
CA ASN A 198 1.22 10.21 11.30
C ASN A 198 0.89 11.68 11.02
N LEU A 199 0.16 11.92 9.93
CA LEU A 199 -0.64 13.14 9.85
C LEU A 199 -1.73 13.07 10.92
N PRO A 200 -2.01 14.17 11.65
CA PRO A 200 -2.93 14.19 12.79
C PRO A 200 -4.41 14.12 12.38
N PHE A 201 -4.74 13.38 11.33
CA PHE A 201 -6.13 13.15 10.94
C PHE A 201 -6.86 12.42 12.08
N PRO A 202 -7.98 12.95 12.60
CA PRO A 202 -8.69 12.33 13.70
C PRO A 202 -9.15 10.92 13.32
N GLY A 203 -8.49 9.93 13.91
CA GLY A 203 -8.84 8.53 13.76
C GLY A 203 -10.23 8.28 14.31
N SER A 204 -11.10 7.63 13.53
CA SER A 204 -12.41 7.19 14.03
C SER A 204 -12.20 6.15 15.15
N ALA A 205 -12.31 6.59 16.40
CA ALA A 205 -12.26 5.77 17.60
C ALA A 205 -13.50 4.86 17.67
N ARG A 206 -13.54 3.85 16.82
CA ARG A 206 -14.60 2.84 16.83
C ARG A 206 -14.47 2.00 18.11
N ALA A 207 -15.52 2.03 18.92
CA ALA A 207 -15.66 1.16 20.08
C ALA A 207 -15.34 -0.29 19.72
N ARG A 208 -14.48 -0.94 20.52
CA ARG A 208 -14.09 -2.34 20.33
C ARG A 208 -15.16 -3.25 20.92
N ARG A 209 -16.34 -3.27 20.26
CA ARG A 209 -17.58 -3.92 20.75
C ARG A 209 -17.51 -5.45 20.87
N TYR A 210 -16.42 -6.11 20.49
CA TYR A 210 -16.26 -7.57 20.56
C TYR A 210 -14.94 -7.93 21.23
N LEU A 211 -14.99 -8.74 22.27
CA LEU A 211 -13.81 -9.30 22.95
C LEU A 211 -13.66 -10.77 22.59
N TYR A 212 -12.49 -11.13 22.07
CA TYR A 212 -12.10 -12.51 21.83
C TYR A 212 -10.96 -12.91 22.76
N LYS A 213 -10.92 -14.16 23.23
CA LYS A 213 -9.80 -14.73 23.99
C LYS A 213 -9.15 -15.89 23.24
N CYS A 214 -7.86 -16.11 23.51
CA CYS A 214 -7.20 -17.36 23.16
C CYS A 214 -7.43 -18.39 24.28
N PRO A 215 -7.89 -19.63 23.98
CA PRO A 215 -8.12 -20.64 25.01
C PRO A 215 -6.82 -21.11 25.71
N ASN A 216 -5.67 -21.02 25.04
CA ASN A 216 -4.38 -21.44 25.60
C ASN A 216 -3.77 -20.36 26.52
N CYS A 217 -3.45 -19.17 25.98
CA CYS A 217 -2.76 -18.12 26.74
C CYS A 217 -3.68 -17.06 27.39
N GLN A 218 -5.01 -17.23 27.29
CA GLN A 218 -6.04 -16.34 27.87
C GLN A 218 -5.99 -14.86 27.48
N ARG A 219 -5.09 -14.49 26.55
CA ARG A 219 -4.90 -13.12 26.06
C ARG A 219 -6.16 -12.58 25.38
N ASP A 220 -6.45 -11.31 25.65
CA ASP A 220 -7.55 -10.56 25.05
C ASP A 220 -7.23 -9.99 23.67
N PHE A 221 -8.20 -10.09 22.77
CA PHE A 221 -8.17 -9.60 21.39
C PHE A 221 -9.42 -8.75 21.10
N PRO A 222 -9.48 -7.50 21.58
CA PRO A 222 -10.62 -6.62 21.37
C PRO A 222 -10.72 -6.16 19.90
N ARG A 223 -11.92 -6.23 19.31
CA ARG A 223 -12.22 -5.98 17.90
C ARG A 223 -13.43 -5.06 17.73
N THR A 224 -13.43 -4.28 16.65
CA THR A 224 -14.53 -3.38 16.26
C THR A 224 -15.58 -4.05 15.37
N ARG A 225 -15.31 -5.28 14.91
CA ARG A 225 -16.19 -6.12 14.07
C ARG A 225 -16.00 -7.59 14.45
N ARG A 226 -17.04 -8.41 14.28
CA ARG A 226 -16.94 -9.86 14.43
C ARG A 226 -15.94 -10.47 13.43
N ILE A 227 -15.19 -11.45 13.92
CA ILE A 227 -14.31 -12.29 13.13
C ILE A 227 -15.16 -13.25 12.28
N LYS A 228 -15.08 -13.17 10.95
CA LYS A 228 -15.84 -14.00 9.99
C LYS A 228 -15.12 -15.26 9.48
N ARG A 229 -13.81 -15.38 9.75
CA ARG A 229 -12.96 -16.51 9.33
C ARG A 229 -12.28 -17.11 10.55
N ALA A 230 -11.78 -18.34 10.50
CA ALA A 230 -10.94 -18.84 11.58
C ALA A 230 -9.69 -17.95 11.73
N VAL A 231 -9.40 -17.52 12.97
CA VAL A 231 -8.23 -16.71 13.34
C VAL A 231 -7.72 -17.26 14.66
N ALA A 232 -6.41 -17.45 14.79
CA ALA A 232 -5.77 -17.99 15.98
C ALA A 232 -4.86 -16.95 16.66
N CYS A 233 -4.43 -17.25 17.88
CA CYS A 233 -3.40 -16.49 18.57
C CYS A 233 -2.03 -16.74 17.91
N LEU A 234 -1.54 -15.75 17.15
CA LEU A 234 -0.26 -15.84 16.44
C LEU A 234 0.92 -16.20 17.36
N ALA A 235 0.93 -15.71 18.60
CA ALA A 235 1.99 -16.05 19.57
C ALA A 235 1.99 -17.54 19.94
N CYS A 236 0.81 -18.16 20.13
CA CYS A 236 0.72 -19.60 20.39
C CYS A 236 0.98 -20.42 19.12
N CYS A 237 0.55 -19.96 17.94
CA CYS A 237 0.92 -20.58 16.67
C CYS A 237 2.44 -20.61 16.45
N HIS A 238 3.16 -19.52 16.76
CA HIS A 238 4.63 -19.54 16.74
C HIS A 238 5.23 -20.50 17.78
N ALA A 239 4.76 -20.44 19.02
CA ALA A 239 5.32 -21.24 20.13
C ALA A 239 5.09 -22.76 19.98
N HIS A 240 4.04 -23.19 19.27
CA HIS A 240 3.61 -24.60 19.26
C HIS A 240 3.33 -25.20 17.87
N ASN A 241 3.40 -24.40 16.79
CA ASN A 241 3.10 -24.85 15.43
C ASN A 241 3.92 -24.08 14.34
N GLY A 242 5.12 -23.60 14.69
CA GLY A 242 6.02 -22.93 13.73
C GLY A 242 5.54 -21.58 13.16
N GLY A 243 4.40 -21.06 13.63
CA GLY A 243 3.73 -19.87 13.10
C GLY A 243 2.48 -20.20 12.27
N GLU A 244 2.30 -21.46 11.88
CA GLU A 244 1.13 -21.90 11.11
C GLU A 244 -0.14 -21.91 11.95
N PHE A 245 -1.28 -21.72 11.28
CA PHE A 245 -2.58 -21.71 11.95
C PHE A 245 -2.86 -23.06 12.64
N ASP A 246 -3.26 -22.99 13.91
CA ASP A 246 -3.67 -24.14 14.71
C ASP A 246 -5.06 -23.88 15.31
N ALA A 247 -5.98 -24.84 15.12
CA ALA A 247 -7.33 -24.78 15.65
C ALA A 247 -7.37 -24.72 17.19
N ARG A 248 -6.39 -25.32 17.89
CA ARG A 248 -6.23 -25.26 19.35
C ARG A 248 -6.09 -23.85 19.88
N PHE A 249 -5.57 -22.91 19.07
CA PHE A 249 -5.36 -21.51 19.47
C PHE A 249 -6.36 -20.55 18.82
N ARG A 250 -7.41 -21.09 18.16
CA ARG A 250 -8.49 -20.31 17.55
C ARG A 250 -9.15 -19.39 18.58
N LEU A 251 -9.30 -18.12 18.22
CA LEU A 251 -9.87 -17.09 19.07
C LEU A 251 -11.37 -17.32 19.27
N GLN A 252 -11.80 -17.40 20.53
CA GLN A 252 -13.20 -17.59 20.95
C GLN A 252 -13.81 -16.25 21.35
N LEU A 253 -15.06 -15.99 20.95
CA LEU A 253 -15.79 -14.77 21.36
C LEU A 253 -16.24 -14.93 22.81
N VAL A 254 -15.83 -14.03 23.69
CA VAL A 254 -16.18 -14.07 25.14
C VAL A 254 -17.08 -12.91 25.58
N GLY A 255 -17.28 -11.90 24.74
CA GLY A 255 -18.23 -10.83 25.01
C GLY A 255 -18.40 -9.87 23.85
N GLY A 256 -19.56 -9.22 23.77
CA GLY A 256 -19.83 -8.15 22.82
C GLY A 256 -21.29 -8.04 22.41
N GLN A 257 -21.74 -6.82 22.09
CA GLN A 257 -23.12 -6.57 21.68
C GLN A 257 -23.47 -7.33 20.40
N LEU A 258 -24.65 -7.95 20.38
CA LEU A 258 -25.30 -8.48 19.19
C LEU A 258 -25.75 -7.34 18.26
#